data_AF-A0ABD6P6R6-F1
#
_entry.id   AF-A0ABD6P6R6-F1
#
_cell.length_a   1.000
_cell.length_b   1.000
_cell.length_c   1.000
_cell.angle_alpha   90.00
_cell.angle_beta   90.00
_cell.angle_gamma   90.00
#
_symmetry.space_group_name_H-M   'P 1'
#
loop_
_entity.id
_entity.type
_entity.pdbx_description
1 polymer ?
#
loop_
_entity_poly.entity_id
_entity_poly.type
_entity_poly.pdbx_seq_one_letter_code
_entity_poly.pdbx_strand_id
1 'polypeptide(L)'
;MAVAAAANADTTAKEDRAVAWANSKVGSNDYVFACGRFVANAYGEPGLGYPSALAFHDYLATTRQIHMDANFPRGALVFSESPWDMENGAHQGHVVIARGDGTFVSGGVDQRSQRGAPGLGGGSTVQILKSWNPAPGSEYLGWASPPADWPGV
;
A
#
# COMPACT_ATOMS: atom_id res chain seq x y z
N MET A 1 9.56 32.12 -1.42
CA MET A 1 9.86 30.67 -1.38
C MET A 1 9.31 29.96 -0.12
N ALA A 2 8.36 30.52 0.63
CA ALA A 2 7.90 29.93 1.90
C ALA A 2 6.80 28.86 1.79
N VAL A 3 6.09 28.78 0.65
CA VAL A 3 4.92 27.90 0.49
C VAL A 3 5.30 26.42 0.25
N ALA A 4 6.42 26.17 -0.43
CA ALA A 4 6.88 24.81 -0.75
C ALA A 4 7.41 24.04 0.48
N ALA A 5 8.02 24.74 1.45
CA ALA A 5 8.55 24.09 2.65
C ALA A 5 7.44 23.61 3.59
N ALA A 6 6.37 24.40 3.76
CA ALA A 6 5.22 24.02 4.58
C ALA A 6 4.44 22.85 3.98
N ALA A 7 4.15 22.90 2.67
CA ALA A 7 3.48 21.80 1.97
C ALA A 7 4.26 20.47 2.04
N ASN A 8 5.59 20.52 1.93
CA ASN A 8 6.44 19.33 2.08
C ASN A 8 6.49 18.81 3.53
N ALA A 9 6.47 19.70 4.53
CA ALA A 9 6.44 19.30 5.94
C ALA A 9 5.10 18.66 6.33
N ASP A 10 3.99 19.24 5.87
CA ASP A 10 2.63 18.70 6.09
C ASP A 10 2.43 17.36 5.38
N THR A 11 3.00 17.23 4.17
CA THR A 11 3.09 15.97 3.43
C THR A 11 3.86 14.95 4.29
N THR A 12 5.12 15.22 4.63
CA THR A 12 5.94 14.28 5.44
C THR A 12 5.25 13.86 6.74
N ALA A 13 4.60 14.80 7.43
CA ALA A 13 3.85 14.52 8.64
C ALA A 13 2.65 13.58 8.42
N LYS A 14 1.95 13.66 7.27
CA LYS A 14 0.83 12.78 6.92
C LYS A 14 1.31 11.37 6.59
N GLU A 15 2.42 11.24 5.87
CA GLU A 15 3.03 9.93 5.59
C GLU A 15 3.55 9.26 6.86
N ASP A 16 4.16 10.03 7.76
CA ASP A 16 4.63 9.53 9.04
C ASP A 16 3.49 9.02 9.92
N ARG A 17 2.39 9.76 9.99
CA ARG A 17 1.14 9.35 10.67
C ARG A 17 0.60 8.06 10.07
N ALA A 18 0.44 8.01 8.75
CA ALA A 18 -0.06 6.82 8.07
C ALA A 18 0.83 5.58 8.30
N VAL A 19 2.15 5.73 8.26
CA VAL A 19 3.07 4.63 8.56
C VAL A 19 3.00 4.23 10.04
N ALA A 20 2.88 5.17 10.98
CA ALA A 20 2.72 4.87 12.40
C ALA A 20 1.41 4.10 12.66
N TRP A 21 0.30 4.54 12.07
CA TRP A 21 -0.98 3.85 12.14
C TRP A 21 -0.88 2.44 11.53
N ALA A 22 -0.28 2.31 10.35
CA ALA A 22 -0.12 1.02 9.67
C ALA A 22 0.69 0.02 10.52
N ASN A 23 1.79 0.48 11.13
CA ASN A 23 2.57 -0.34 12.05
C ASN A 23 1.77 -0.76 13.29
N SER A 24 0.88 0.10 13.82
CA SER A 24 0.04 -0.24 14.97
C SER A 24 -0.98 -1.36 14.69
N LYS A 25 -1.29 -1.60 13.40
CA LYS A 25 -2.22 -2.64 12.94
C LYS A 25 -1.54 -3.97 12.62
N VAL A 26 -0.22 -4.05 12.64
CA VAL A 26 0.51 -5.30 12.40
C VAL A 26 0.04 -6.38 13.39
N GLY A 27 -0.34 -7.54 12.85
CA GLY A 27 -0.97 -8.64 13.61
C GLY A 27 -2.50 -8.64 13.61
N SER A 28 -3.14 -7.63 12.99
CA SER A 28 -4.60 -7.59 12.83
C SER A 28 -5.09 -8.50 11.69
N ASN A 29 -6.30 -9.02 11.86
CA ASN A 29 -7.06 -9.77 10.85
C ASN A 29 -8.26 -8.98 10.28
N ASP A 30 -8.34 -7.67 10.55
CA ASP A 30 -9.48 -6.83 10.17
C ASP A 30 -9.52 -6.49 8.67
N TYR A 31 -8.46 -6.81 7.92
CA TYR A 31 -8.29 -6.46 6.51
C TYR A 31 -8.09 -7.70 5.65
N VAL A 32 -9.01 -8.66 5.66
CA VAL A 32 -8.97 -9.82 4.76
C VAL A 32 -9.28 -9.35 3.32
N PHE A 33 -8.38 -9.59 2.35
CA PHE A 33 -8.49 -9.14 0.95
C PHE A 33 -8.75 -7.63 0.75
N ALA A 34 -8.43 -6.80 1.75
CA ALA A 34 -8.79 -5.39 1.78
C ALA A 34 -7.57 -4.45 1.74
N CYS A 35 -6.59 -4.75 0.87
CA CYS A 35 -5.35 -3.96 0.74
C CYS A 35 -5.64 -2.47 0.46
N GLY A 36 -6.55 -2.17 -0.47
CA GLY A 36 -6.97 -0.81 -0.77
C GLY A 36 -7.62 -0.09 0.41
N ARG A 37 -8.48 -0.77 1.17
CA ARG A 37 -9.11 -0.16 2.35
C ARG A 37 -8.11 0.02 3.49
N PHE A 38 -7.13 -0.87 3.63
CA PHE A 38 -6.07 -0.72 4.62
C PHE A 38 -5.27 0.56 4.38
N VAL A 39 -4.82 0.79 3.13
CA VAL A 39 -4.02 1.99 2.83
C VAL A 39 -4.85 3.25 2.92
N ALA A 40 -6.11 3.24 2.48
CA ALA A 40 -7.01 4.38 2.66
C ALA A 40 -7.20 4.72 4.14
N ASN A 41 -7.46 3.71 4.98
CA ASN A 41 -7.68 3.91 6.41
C ASN A 41 -6.42 4.42 7.12
N ALA A 42 -5.22 4.01 6.68
CA ALA A 42 -3.95 4.58 7.17
C ALA A 42 -3.84 6.07 6.86
N TYR A 43 -4.47 6.52 5.79
CA TYR A 43 -4.53 7.91 5.39
C TYR A 43 -5.80 8.65 5.86
N GLY A 44 -6.64 8.02 6.69
CA GLY A 44 -7.85 8.61 7.25
C GLY A 44 -9.09 8.56 6.36
N GLU A 45 -9.00 7.89 5.22
CA GLU A 45 -10.10 7.73 4.28
C GLU A 45 -10.79 6.37 4.47
N PRO A 46 -12.12 6.28 4.31
CA PRO A 46 -12.86 5.03 4.50
C PRO A 46 -12.59 3.98 3.39
N GLY A 47 -11.94 4.38 2.29
CA GLY A 47 -11.61 3.53 1.14
C GLY A 47 -10.91 4.33 0.03
N LEU A 48 -10.39 3.63 -1.00
CA LEU A 48 -9.66 4.28 -2.09
C LEU A 48 -10.51 5.25 -2.94
N GLY A 49 -11.84 5.08 -2.94
CA GLY A 49 -12.74 5.70 -3.92
C GLY A 49 -12.75 5.00 -5.28
N TYR A 50 -12.01 3.87 -5.41
CA TYR A 50 -11.91 3.03 -6.60
C TYR A 50 -12.28 1.59 -6.27
N PRO A 51 -12.75 0.80 -7.25
CA PRO A 51 -13.20 -0.56 -7.02
C PRO A 51 -12.06 -1.52 -6.63
N SER A 52 -10.81 -1.22 -7.00
CA SER A 52 -9.66 -2.07 -6.71
C SER A 52 -8.37 -1.25 -6.60
N ALA A 53 -7.30 -1.87 -6.10
CA ALA A 53 -5.97 -1.25 -6.06
C ALA A 53 -5.45 -1.02 -7.49
N LEU A 54 -5.72 -1.94 -8.41
CA LEU A 54 -5.37 -1.80 -9.83
C LEU A 54 -6.13 -0.63 -10.49
N ALA A 55 -7.43 -0.48 -10.24
CA ALA A 55 -8.20 0.64 -10.79
C ALA A 55 -7.70 2.00 -10.27
N PHE A 56 -7.27 2.06 -9.00
CA PHE A 56 -6.66 3.25 -8.44
C PHE A 56 -5.28 3.52 -9.06
N HIS A 57 -4.45 2.49 -9.22
CA HIS A 57 -3.20 2.56 -9.94
C HIS A 57 -3.40 3.10 -11.38
N ASP A 58 -4.37 2.57 -12.12
CA ASP A 58 -4.62 2.98 -13.50
C ASP A 58 -5.01 4.46 -13.60
N TYR A 59 -5.82 4.95 -12.65
CA TYR A 59 -6.10 6.37 -12.55
C TYR A 59 -4.82 7.20 -12.30
N LEU A 60 -3.96 6.78 -11.37
CA LEU A 60 -2.68 7.44 -11.11
C LEU A 60 -1.75 7.40 -12.32
N ALA A 61 -1.75 6.29 -13.08
CA ALA A 61 -0.98 6.13 -14.30
C ALA A 61 -1.47 7.10 -15.40
N THR A 62 -2.78 7.22 -15.61
CA THR A 62 -3.36 8.17 -16.59
C THR A 62 -3.03 9.63 -16.27
N THR A 63 -2.87 9.94 -14.98
CA THR A 63 -2.50 11.28 -14.49
C THR A 63 -0.99 11.48 -14.31
N ARG A 64 -0.16 10.50 -14.72
CA ARG A 64 1.31 10.51 -14.63
C ARG A 64 1.86 10.67 -13.22
N GLN A 65 1.17 10.10 -12.24
CA GLN A 65 1.59 10.11 -10.83
C GLN A 65 2.38 8.85 -10.44
N ILE A 66 2.49 7.87 -11.33
CA ILE A 66 3.24 6.63 -11.11
C ILE A 66 4.73 6.83 -11.42
N HIS A 67 5.56 6.44 -10.45
CA HIS A 67 7.01 6.38 -10.51
C HIS A 67 7.49 4.93 -10.63
N MET A 68 8.35 4.64 -11.63
CA MET A 68 8.83 3.28 -11.91
C MET A 68 10.17 2.95 -11.27
N ASP A 69 10.83 3.89 -10.61
CA ASP A 69 12.05 3.61 -9.86
C ASP A 69 11.72 2.90 -8.52
N ALA A 70 12.77 2.39 -7.86
CA ALA A 70 12.65 1.70 -6.57
C ALA A 70 13.00 2.59 -5.36
N ASN A 71 13.03 3.92 -5.53
CA ASN A 71 13.26 4.86 -4.44
C ASN A 71 11.93 5.20 -3.77
N PHE A 72 11.38 4.26 -3.01
CA PHE A 72 10.12 4.45 -2.32
C PHE A 72 10.29 5.42 -1.14
N PRO A 73 9.73 6.64 -1.18
CA PRO A 73 9.71 7.47 0.02
C PRO A 73 8.82 6.82 1.08
N ARG A 74 9.06 7.17 2.35
CA ARG A 74 8.20 6.74 3.45
C ARG A 74 6.76 7.19 3.19
N GLY A 75 5.81 6.29 3.42
CA GLY A 75 4.39 6.50 3.15
C GLY A 75 3.96 6.27 1.69
N ALA A 76 4.88 6.09 0.75
CA ALA A 76 4.51 5.81 -0.64
C ALA A 76 3.57 4.60 -0.75
N LEU A 77 2.59 4.73 -1.64
CA LEU A 77 1.73 3.63 -2.07
C LEU A 77 2.46 2.88 -3.16
N VAL A 78 2.78 1.61 -2.91
CA VAL A 78 3.54 0.78 -3.84
C VAL A 78 2.62 -0.28 -4.42
N PHE A 79 2.48 -0.27 -5.74
CA PHE A 79 1.52 -1.08 -6.47
C PHE A 79 2.19 -2.26 -7.13
N SER A 80 1.47 -3.37 -7.15
CA SER A 80 1.86 -4.59 -7.84
C SER A 80 0.65 -5.37 -8.28
N GLU A 81 0.86 -6.36 -9.11
CA GLU A 81 -0.13 -7.40 -9.37
C GLU A 81 0.52 -8.76 -9.30
N SER A 82 -0.28 -9.77 -9.00
CA SER A 82 0.15 -11.15 -9.04
C SER A 82 -0.98 -12.05 -9.54
N PRO A 83 -0.67 -13.28 -9.97
CA PRO A 83 -1.69 -14.30 -10.26
C PRO A 83 -2.59 -14.64 -9.07
N TRP A 84 -2.24 -14.21 -7.86
CA TRP A 84 -2.96 -14.47 -6.62
C TRP A 84 -3.93 -13.34 -6.27
N ASP A 85 -3.79 -12.17 -6.90
CA ASP A 85 -4.66 -11.00 -6.69
C ASP A 85 -5.88 -11.06 -7.63
N MET A 86 -6.46 -12.25 -7.82
CA MET A 86 -7.62 -12.46 -8.67
C MET A 86 -8.90 -12.58 -7.87
N GLU A 87 -9.90 -11.78 -8.23
CA GLU A 87 -11.27 -11.91 -7.74
C GLU A 87 -12.21 -11.97 -8.94
N ASN A 88 -13.09 -12.98 -8.97
CA ASN A 88 -14.03 -13.22 -10.08
C ASN A 88 -13.39 -13.25 -11.48
N GLY A 89 -12.14 -13.72 -11.58
CA GLY A 89 -11.41 -13.83 -12.86
C GLY A 89 -10.77 -12.52 -13.35
N ALA A 90 -10.72 -11.48 -12.51
CA ALA A 90 -10.06 -10.21 -12.82
C ALA A 90 -8.99 -9.87 -11.76
N HIS A 91 -7.89 -9.27 -12.19
CA HIS A 91 -6.86 -8.75 -11.29
C HIS A 91 -7.39 -7.56 -10.49
N GLN A 92 -7.24 -7.63 -9.18
CA GLN A 92 -7.57 -6.55 -8.24
C GLN A 92 -6.37 -5.67 -7.93
N GLY A 93 -5.17 -6.15 -8.24
CA GLY A 93 -3.90 -5.55 -7.85
C GLY A 93 -3.66 -5.63 -6.34
N HIS A 94 -2.46 -5.22 -5.94
CA HIS A 94 -2.03 -5.16 -4.57
C HIS A 94 -1.35 -3.83 -4.30
N VAL A 95 -1.64 -3.24 -3.15
CA VAL A 95 -1.04 -1.99 -2.70
C VAL A 95 -0.54 -2.12 -1.27
N VAL A 96 0.67 -1.65 -1.03
CA VAL A 96 1.33 -1.63 0.28
C VAL A 96 1.85 -0.23 0.61
N ILE A 97 2.12 0.03 1.88
CA ILE A 97 2.72 1.30 2.34
C ILE A 97 4.22 1.08 2.58
N ALA A 98 5.06 1.88 1.92
CA ALA A 98 6.50 1.89 2.16
C ALA A 98 6.84 2.50 3.54
N ARG A 99 7.68 1.82 4.32
CA ARG A 99 8.12 2.30 5.65
C ARG A 99 9.32 3.26 5.57
N GLY A 100 9.95 3.38 4.40
CA GLY A 100 11.13 4.22 4.17
C GLY A 100 12.47 3.57 4.59
N ASP A 101 12.43 2.38 5.18
CA ASP A 101 13.61 1.58 5.58
C ASP A 101 13.83 0.37 4.65
N GLY A 102 13.21 0.37 3.46
CA GLY A 102 13.24 -0.73 2.50
C GLY A 102 12.24 -1.86 2.81
N THR A 103 11.37 -1.69 3.81
CA THR A 103 10.29 -2.63 4.12
C THR A 103 8.91 -1.99 3.95
N PHE A 104 7.87 -2.80 3.98
CA PHE A 104 6.50 -2.40 3.65
C PHE A 104 5.51 -2.90 4.68
N VAL A 105 4.43 -2.17 4.91
CA VAL A 105 3.25 -2.69 5.62
C VAL A 105 2.19 -3.05 4.58
N SER A 106 1.81 -4.32 4.57
CA SER A 106 0.71 -4.82 3.74
C SER A 106 -0.50 -5.10 4.62
N GLY A 107 -1.67 -4.76 4.10
CA GLY A 107 -2.96 -5.27 4.57
C GLY A 107 -3.60 -6.08 3.43
N GLY A 108 -4.56 -6.95 3.72
CA GLY A 108 -5.22 -7.71 2.65
C GLY A 108 -4.56 -9.03 2.29
N VAL A 109 -3.46 -9.42 2.93
CA VAL A 109 -2.81 -10.69 2.59
C VAL A 109 -3.70 -11.85 3.05
N ASP A 110 -4.12 -12.68 2.10
CA ASP A 110 -4.93 -13.86 2.36
C ASP A 110 -4.19 -14.88 3.24
N GLN A 111 -4.86 -15.37 4.29
CA GLN A 111 -4.32 -16.42 5.15
C GLN A 111 -4.09 -17.76 4.42
N ARG A 112 -4.78 -18.03 3.30
CA ARG A 112 -4.54 -19.24 2.48
C ARG A 112 -3.31 -19.07 1.57
N SER A 113 -3.10 -17.91 0.96
CA SER A 113 -1.85 -17.60 0.23
C SER A 113 -0.63 -17.60 1.15
N GLN A 114 -0.83 -17.41 2.46
CA GLN A 114 0.19 -17.53 3.51
C GLN A 114 0.49 -18.98 3.93
N ARG A 115 -0.38 -19.96 3.61
CA ARG A 115 -0.27 -21.33 4.09
C ARG A 115 0.88 -22.06 3.37
N GLY A 116 2.09 -21.88 3.90
CA GLY A 116 3.32 -22.47 3.37
C GLY A 116 4.36 -21.47 2.88
N ALA A 117 4.13 -20.15 3.00
CA ALA A 117 5.11 -19.13 2.68
C ALA A 117 6.04 -18.87 3.90
N PRO A 118 7.29 -19.35 3.89
CA PRO A 118 8.19 -19.18 5.03
C PRO A 118 8.55 -17.71 5.20
N GLY A 119 8.39 -17.16 6.41
CA GLY A 119 8.84 -15.81 6.74
C GLY A 119 7.86 -14.68 6.42
N LEU A 120 6.61 -14.98 6.05
CA LEU A 120 5.53 -14.00 5.97
C LEU A 120 4.73 -13.96 7.28
N GLY A 121 5.07 -12.99 8.13
CA GLY A 121 4.14 -12.29 9.04
C GLY A 121 3.08 -13.09 9.80
N GLY A 122 3.43 -14.24 10.40
CA GLY A 122 2.63 -14.86 11.48
C GLY A 122 1.19 -15.25 11.15
N GLY A 123 0.77 -15.24 9.88
CA GLY A 123 -0.58 -15.59 9.44
C GLY A 123 -1.64 -14.50 9.61
N SER A 124 -1.26 -13.26 9.92
CA SER A 124 -2.22 -12.15 10.06
C SER A 124 -2.38 -11.35 8.77
N THR A 125 -3.58 -10.80 8.53
CA THR A 125 -3.86 -10.04 7.28
C THR A 125 -3.02 -8.77 7.14
N VAL A 126 -2.61 -8.17 8.27
CA VAL A 126 -1.73 -6.99 8.30
C VAL A 126 -0.35 -7.39 8.82
N GLN A 127 0.69 -7.15 8.02
CA GLN A 127 2.05 -7.58 8.34
C GLN A 127 3.14 -6.71 7.68
N ILE A 128 4.36 -6.85 8.20
CA ILE A 128 5.56 -6.24 7.60
C ILE A 128 6.15 -7.20 6.55
N LEU A 129 6.40 -6.69 5.36
CA LEU A 129 7.01 -7.40 4.25
C LEU A 129 8.40 -6.84 3.94
N LYS A 130 9.32 -7.74 3.54
CA LYS A 130 10.68 -7.38 3.08
C LYS A 130 10.74 -7.06 1.58
N SER A 131 9.65 -7.29 0.86
CA SER A 131 9.45 -6.90 -0.55
C SER A 131 8.05 -6.33 -0.71
N TRP A 132 7.85 -5.53 -1.75
CA TRP A 132 6.54 -4.93 -2.06
C TRP A 132 5.48 -5.99 -2.39
N ASN A 133 5.89 -7.13 -2.95
CA ASN A 133 5.07 -8.33 -3.07
C ASN A 133 5.96 -9.59 -2.99
N PRO A 134 5.69 -10.53 -2.07
CA PRO A 134 6.45 -11.77 -1.96
C PRO A 134 5.90 -12.90 -2.85
N ALA A 135 4.74 -12.72 -3.51
CA ALA A 135 4.14 -13.77 -4.31
C ALA A 135 4.99 -14.07 -5.57
N PRO A 136 5.25 -15.34 -5.90
CA PRO A 136 5.96 -15.69 -7.13
C PRO A 136 5.21 -15.21 -8.37
N GLY A 137 5.95 -14.64 -9.33
CA GLY A 137 5.38 -14.11 -10.58
C GLY A 137 4.67 -12.77 -10.42
N SER A 138 4.89 -12.05 -9.31
CA SER A 138 4.36 -10.69 -9.14
C SER A 138 5.07 -9.70 -10.05
N GLU A 139 4.29 -8.79 -10.62
CA GLU A 139 4.77 -7.67 -11.42
C GLU A 139 4.72 -6.37 -10.61
N TYR A 140 5.77 -5.57 -10.74
CA TYR A 140 5.84 -4.25 -10.12
C TYR A 140 5.20 -3.22 -11.04
N LEU A 141 4.16 -2.54 -10.54
CA LEU A 141 3.40 -1.57 -11.32
C LEU A 141 3.84 -0.12 -11.09
N GLY A 142 4.68 0.13 -10.07
CA GLY A 142 5.16 1.46 -9.72
C GLY A 142 4.76 1.90 -8.33
N TRP A 143 5.19 3.10 -7.93
CA TRP A 143 4.78 3.75 -6.69
C TRP A 143 4.20 5.14 -6.95
N ALA A 144 3.36 5.62 -6.04
CA ALA A 144 2.88 7.00 -6.04
C ALA A 144 2.86 7.58 -4.62
N SER A 145 2.95 8.89 -4.52
CA SER A 145 2.56 9.60 -3.30
C SER A 145 1.07 9.38 -3.03
N PRO A 146 0.65 9.35 -1.75
CA PRO A 146 -0.77 9.38 -1.42
C PRO A 146 -1.43 10.65 -1.99
N PRO A 147 -2.74 10.62 -2.33
CA PRO A 147 -3.47 11.80 -2.76
C PRO A 147 -3.25 13.01 -1.84
N ALA A 148 -3.18 14.19 -2.43
CA ALA A 148 -2.85 15.42 -1.70
C ALA A 148 -3.92 15.80 -0.67
N ASP A 149 -5.17 15.45 -0.95
CA ASP A 149 -6.37 15.72 -0.14
C ASP A 149 -6.59 14.72 1.00
N TRP A 150 -5.81 13.62 1.07
CA TRP A 150 -5.92 12.65 2.15
C TRP A 150 -5.23 13.14 3.43
N PRO A 151 -5.91 13.13 4.59
CA PRO A 151 -5.45 13.80 5.80
C PRO A 151 -4.29 13.10 6.54
N GLY A 152 -4.16 11.77 6.45
CA GLY A 152 -3.27 10.98 7.31
C GLY A 152 -3.77 10.90 8.75
N VAL A 153 -3.77 9.71 9.37
CA VAL A 153 -4.28 9.50 10.75
C VAL A 153 -3.24 9.03 11.74
#